data_AF-X2BQD2-F1
#
_entry.id   AF-X2BQD2-F1
#
_cell.length_a   1.000
_cell.length_b   1.000
_cell.length_c   1.000
_cell.angle_alpha   90.00
_cell.angle_beta   90.00
_cell.angle_gamma   90.00
#
_symmetry.space_group_name_H-M   'P 1'
#
loop_
_entity.id
_entity.type
_entity.pdbx_description
1 polymer ?
#
loop_
_entity_poly.entity_id
_entity_poly.type
_entity_poly.pdbx_seq_one_letter_code
_entity_poly.pdbx_strand_id
1 'polypeptide(L)'
;GIFGNAISDALGFNAVKSGDKRSKVGEHFERIKKGLGDAKDKLKELSGEISEAKNANSSTIEAVKGAIRGSGDVFDKLIAALTNLAGVTKDNSLLGDTSNNAAAVAADANDVKTIIENVKTIIEVVDKSEVKIEKGSEGNAVAGNADTNAPAVLTHNAAAGQGATAKLADEVSKADPWAIIDKIKDATINTGVLTAATNYGAGELATGGVVANGAGAKTNADLAAAVALKSMTKTGKLSAHNGNNEADVAKAAA
;
A
#
# COMPACT_ATOMS: atom_id res chain seq x y z
N GLY A 1 15.19 -24.01 -14.03
CA GLY A 1 15.90 -24.11 -12.74
C GLY A 1 14.88 -24.34 -11.64
N ILE A 2 15.16 -25.26 -10.72
CA ILE A 2 14.22 -25.70 -9.66
C ILE A 2 13.92 -24.56 -8.67
N PHE A 3 14.89 -23.68 -8.44
CA PHE A 3 14.78 -22.51 -7.57
C PHE A 3 13.81 -21.45 -8.12
N GLY A 4 13.89 -21.11 -9.41
CA GLY A 4 13.02 -20.11 -10.05
C GLY A 4 11.55 -20.54 -10.10
N ASN A 5 11.28 -21.82 -10.40
CA ASN A 5 9.90 -22.34 -10.45
C ASN A 5 9.27 -22.42 -9.05
N ALA A 6 10.05 -22.74 -8.01
CA ALA A 6 9.55 -22.77 -6.64
C ALA A 6 9.21 -21.37 -6.09
N ILE A 7 9.95 -20.34 -6.50
CA ILE A 7 9.71 -18.96 -6.06
C ILE A 7 8.47 -18.37 -6.73
N SER A 8 8.29 -18.59 -8.04
CA SER A 8 7.11 -18.06 -8.76
C SER A 8 5.80 -18.60 -8.18
N ASP A 9 5.75 -19.90 -7.86
CA ASP A 9 4.55 -20.55 -7.33
C ASP A 9 4.32 -20.17 -5.84
N ALA A 10 5.41 -19.99 -5.08
CA ALA A 10 5.35 -19.63 -3.65
C ALA A 10 5.00 -18.15 -3.40
N LEU A 11 5.47 -17.23 -4.25
CA LEU A 11 5.18 -15.80 -4.11
C LEU A 11 3.70 -15.48 -4.41
N GLY A 12 3.03 -16.33 -5.21
CA GLY A 12 1.58 -16.39 -5.33
C GLY A 12 0.92 -15.02 -5.40
N PHE A 13 1.31 -14.24 -6.42
CA PHE A 13 0.76 -12.92 -6.76
C PHE A 13 -0.71 -13.03 -7.20
N ASN A 14 -1.57 -13.48 -6.30
CA ASN A 14 -3.01 -13.39 -6.49
C ASN A 14 -3.41 -11.94 -6.23
N ALA A 15 -4.05 -11.34 -7.22
CA ALA A 15 -4.60 -10.00 -7.08
C ALA A 15 -5.67 -10.00 -5.97
N VAL A 16 -5.53 -9.06 -5.05
CA VAL A 16 -6.62 -8.63 -4.18
C VAL A 16 -7.66 -7.94 -5.07
N LYS A 17 -8.93 -8.27 -4.91
CA LYS A 17 -10.01 -7.84 -5.82
C LYS A 17 -10.99 -6.92 -5.10
N SER A 18 -11.72 -6.12 -5.87
CA SER A 18 -12.88 -5.41 -5.35
C SER A 18 -13.88 -6.41 -4.72
N GLY A 19 -14.40 -6.06 -3.55
CA GLY A 19 -15.26 -6.93 -2.74
C GLY A 19 -14.50 -7.89 -1.81
N ASP A 20 -13.17 -7.99 -1.91
CA ASP A 20 -12.38 -8.68 -0.90
C ASP A 20 -12.39 -7.93 0.44
N LYS A 21 -12.08 -8.66 1.50
CA LYS A 21 -11.86 -8.08 2.83
C LYS A 21 -10.44 -7.53 2.95
N ARG A 22 -10.24 -6.59 3.86
CA ARG A 22 -8.89 -6.07 4.22
C ARG A 22 -7.93 -7.20 4.56
N SER A 23 -8.42 -8.22 5.26
CA SER A 23 -7.64 -9.42 5.59
C SER A 23 -7.01 -10.11 4.38
N LYS A 24 -7.55 -9.97 3.17
CA LYS A 24 -6.91 -10.46 1.95
C LYS A 24 -5.62 -9.73 1.59
N VAL A 25 -5.52 -8.44 1.91
CA VAL A 25 -4.25 -7.69 1.82
C VAL A 25 -3.25 -8.24 2.84
N GLY A 26 -3.70 -8.48 4.08
CA GLY A 26 -2.84 -9.09 5.09
C GLY A 26 -2.37 -10.50 4.73
N GLU A 27 -3.26 -11.34 4.18
CA GLU A 27 -2.91 -12.66 3.65
C GLU A 27 -1.95 -12.57 2.46
N HIS A 28 -2.09 -11.55 1.61
CA HIS A 28 -1.17 -11.32 0.49
C HIS A 28 0.24 -11.05 1.01
N PHE A 29 0.40 -10.16 1.99
CA PHE A 29 1.71 -9.90 2.62
C PHE A 29 2.29 -11.14 3.33
N GLU A 30 1.47 -11.93 4.04
CA GLU A 30 1.94 -13.19 4.65
C GLU A 30 2.41 -14.21 3.62
N ARG A 31 1.77 -14.27 2.44
CA ARG A 31 2.20 -15.17 1.36
C ARG A 31 3.55 -14.75 0.78
N ILE A 32 3.74 -13.46 0.50
CA ILE A 32 5.04 -12.95 0.03
C ILE A 32 6.12 -13.22 1.08
N LYS A 33 5.84 -12.90 2.34
CA LYS A 33 6.73 -13.17 3.47
C LYS A 33 7.14 -14.64 3.55
N LYS A 34 6.17 -15.56 3.42
CA LYS A 34 6.45 -16.99 3.41
C LYS A 34 7.35 -17.37 2.24
N GLY A 35 7.07 -16.90 1.03
CA GLY A 35 7.90 -17.16 -0.14
C GLY A 35 9.34 -16.65 0.01
N LEU A 36 9.53 -15.48 0.64
CA LEU A 36 10.86 -14.97 0.99
C LEU A 36 11.55 -15.83 2.05
N GLY A 37 10.81 -16.32 3.05
CA GLY A 37 11.32 -17.27 4.04
C GLY A 37 11.80 -18.57 3.40
N ASP A 38 10.98 -19.17 2.54
CA ASP A 38 11.32 -20.41 1.82
C ASP A 38 12.56 -20.20 0.92
N ALA A 39 12.68 -19.04 0.26
CA ALA A 39 13.86 -18.70 -0.54
C ALA A 39 15.12 -18.51 0.32
N LYS A 40 14.98 -17.86 1.48
CA LYS A 40 16.07 -17.68 2.46
C LYS A 40 16.59 -19.02 2.98
N ASP A 41 15.70 -19.94 3.32
CA ASP A 41 16.07 -21.25 3.84
C ASP A 41 16.81 -22.09 2.79
N LYS A 42 16.36 -22.05 1.53
CA LYS A 42 17.08 -22.68 0.41
C LYS A 42 18.45 -22.06 0.14
N LEU A 43 18.59 -20.74 0.28
CA LEU A 43 19.92 -20.09 0.21
C LEU A 43 20.84 -20.58 1.34
N LYS A 44 20.31 -20.78 2.54
CA LYS A 44 21.07 -21.32 3.67
C LYS A 44 21.50 -22.77 3.44
N GLU A 45 20.62 -23.60 2.87
CA GLU A 45 20.96 -24.97 2.44
C GLU A 45 22.09 -24.96 1.41
N LEU A 46 21.96 -24.15 0.36
CA LEU A 46 23.00 -23.96 -0.66
C LEU A 46 24.35 -23.52 -0.05
N SER A 47 24.33 -22.63 0.95
CA SER A 47 25.55 -22.23 1.69
C SER A 47 26.20 -23.42 2.41
N GLY A 48 25.42 -24.39 2.86
CA GLY A 48 25.90 -25.64 3.43
C GLY A 48 26.57 -26.51 2.37
N GLU A 49 25.86 -26.82 1.29
CA GLU A 49 26.33 -27.66 0.18
C GLU A 49 27.63 -27.15 -0.45
N ILE A 50 27.76 -25.83 -0.64
CA ILE A 50 28.98 -25.22 -1.20
C ILE A 50 30.21 -25.45 -0.32
N SER A 51 30.03 -25.66 0.99
CA SER A 51 31.14 -26.00 1.89
C SER A 51 31.76 -27.37 1.57
N GLU A 52 31.03 -28.23 0.88
CA GLU A 52 31.43 -29.60 0.54
C GLU A 52 32.01 -29.70 -0.89
N ALA A 53 32.10 -28.57 -1.61
CA ALA A 53 32.56 -28.53 -3.00
C ALA A 53 34.06 -28.91 -3.10
N LYS A 54 34.35 -30.08 -3.69
CA LYS A 54 35.70 -30.67 -3.73
C LYS A 54 36.71 -29.98 -4.65
N ASN A 55 36.24 -29.20 -5.63
CA ASN A 55 37.08 -28.60 -6.68
C ASN A 55 37.11 -27.07 -6.62
N ALA A 56 36.58 -26.46 -5.56
CA ALA A 56 36.61 -25.01 -5.35
C ALA A 56 37.68 -24.67 -4.30
N ASN A 57 38.41 -23.57 -4.51
CA ASN A 57 39.33 -23.08 -3.49
C ASN A 57 38.56 -22.43 -2.31
N SER A 58 39.17 -22.41 -1.13
CA SER A 58 38.52 -21.92 0.09
C SER A 58 38.11 -20.44 -0.01
N SER A 59 38.89 -19.62 -0.73
CA SER A 59 38.55 -18.19 -0.91
C SER A 59 37.29 -17.98 -1.74
N THR A 60 37.08 -18.77 -2.80
CA THR A 60 35.85 -18.71 -3.61
C THR A 60 34.65 -19.19 -2.79
N ILE A 61 34.81 -20.27 -2.02
CA ILE A 61 33.76 -20.78 -1.13
C ILE A 61 33.31 -19.69 -0.14
N GLU A 62 34.26 -19.04 0.54
CA GLU A 62 33.93 -18.00 1.51
C GLU A 62 33.35 -16.73 0.87
N ALA A 63 33.79 -16.36 -0.33
CA ALA A 63 33.19 -15.26 -1.08
C ALA A 63 31.72 -15.53 -1.41
N VAL A 64 31.39 -16.75 -1.90
CA VAL A 64 30.00 -17.13 -2.21
C VAL A 64 29.15 -17.19 -0.95
N LYS A 65 29.66 -17.75 0.15
CA LYS A 65 28.95 -17.72 1.45
C LYS A 65 28.72 -16.29 1.93
N GLY A 66 29.69 -15.39 1.73
CA GLY A 66 29.54 -13.97 2.04
C GLY A 66 28.38 -13.33 1.26
N ALA A 67 28.30 -13.59 -0.04
CA ALA A 67 27.19 -13.11 -0.87
C ALA A 67 25.84 -13.70 -0.42
N ILE A 68 25.78 -14.99 -0.11
CA ILE A 68 24.57 -15.64 0.40
C ILE A 68 24.11 -15.03 1.73
N ARG A 69 25.05 -14.77 2.66
CA ARG A 69 24.75 -14.11 3.94
C ARG A 69 24.19 -12.70 3.72
N GLY A 70 24.80 -11.92 2.81
CA GLY A 70 24.30 -10.59 2.44
C GLY A 70 22.86 -10.61 1.92
N SER A 71 22.51 -11.56 1.05
CA SER A 71 21.13 -11.77 0.61
C SER A 71 20.19 -12.20 1.74
N GLY A 72 20.68 -12.99 2.69
CA GLY A 72 19.93 -13.39 3.88
C GLY A 72 19.51 -12.20 4.75
N ASP A 73 20.40 -11.22 4.94
CA ASP A 73 20.12 -10.00 5.69
C ASP A 73 19.08 -9.11 5.00
N VAL A 74 19.12 -9.06 3.65
CA VAL A 74 18.10 -8.39 2.83
C VAL A 74 16.74 -9.04 3.03
N PHE A 75 16.66 -10.36 2.96
CA PHE A 75 15.41 -11.09 3.18
C PHE A 75 14.85 -10.89 4.59
N ASP A 76 15.69 -10.84 5.63
CA ASP A 76 15.24 -10.57 6.99
C ASP A 76 14.53 -9.21 7.13
N LYS A 77 15.09 -8.17 6.51
CA LYS A 77 14.48 -6.83 6.52
C LYS A 77 13.14 -6.82 5.79
N LEU A 78 13.06 -7.46 4.61
CA LEU A 78 11.82 -7.56 3.85
C LEU A 78 10.74 -8.36 4.59
N ILE A 79 11.12 -9.49 5.21
CA ILE A 79 10.23 -10.33 6.02
C ILE A 79 9.67 -9.56 7.23
N ALA A 80 10.53 -8.79 7.92
CA ALA A 80 10.09 -7.95 9.03
C ALA A 80 9.10 -6.88 8.57
N ALA A 81 9.38 -6.19 7.46
CA ALA A 81 8.50 -5.16 6.92
C ALA A 81 7.13 -5.73 6.52
N LEU A 82 7.12 -6.85 5.79
CA LEU A 82 5.89 -7.54 5.40
C LEU A 82 5.09 -8.07 6.59
N THR A 83 5.76 -8.49 7.67
CA THR A 83 5.08 -8.91 8.91
C THR A 83 4.30 -7.75 9.52
N ASN A 84 4.89 -6.56 9.57
CA ASN A 84 4.23 -5.36 10.10
C ASN A 84 3.06 -4.94 9.21
N LEU A 85 3.25 -4.92 7.88
CA LEU A 85 2.19 -4.61 6.92
C LEU A 85 1.01 -5.58 7.02
N ALA A 86 1.29 -6.88 7.16
CA ALA A 86 0.26 -7.88 7.39
C ALA A 86 -0.49 -7.64 8.72
N GLY A 87 0.20 -7.21 9.77
CA GLY A 87 -0.39 -6.94 11.08
C GLY A 87 -1.44 -5.82 11.07
N VAL A 88 -1.23 -4.76 10.27
CA VAL A 88 -2.12 -3.59 10.22
C VAL A 88 -3.22 -3.69 9.17
N THR A 89 -3.19 -4.71 8.31
CA THR A 89 -4.19 -4.95 7.25
C THR A 89 -5.10 -6.16 7.52
N LYS A 90 -4.93 -6.86 8.65
CA LYS A 90 -5.78 -7.99 9.06
C LYS A 90 -7.08 -7.53 9.72
N ASP A 91 -8.01 -7.04 8.91
CA ASP A 91 -9.37 -6.70 9.35
C ASP A 91 -10.44 -7.41 8.51
N ASN A 92 -11.61 -7.65 9.10
CA ASN A 92 -12.68 -8.42 8.45
C ASN A 92 -13.64 -7.55 7.61
N SER A 93 -13.48 -6.22 7.64
CA SER A 93 -14.24 -5.28 6.82
C SER A 93 -13.82 -5.37 5.35
N LEU A 94 -14.68 -4.87 4.47
CA LEU A 94 -14.41 -4.82 3.04
C LEU A 94 -13.27 -3.83 2.73
N LEU A 95 -12.50 -4.14 1.70
CA LEU A 95 -11.66 -3.13 1.05
C LEU A 95 -12.55 -2.06 0.45
N GLY A 96 -12.14 -0.80 0.65
CA GLY A 96 -12.96 0.35 0.30
C GLY A 96 -14.29 0.38 1.05
N ASP A 97 -14.38 -0.17 2.27
CA ASP A 97 -15.62 -0.09 3.07
C ASP A 97 -16.18 1.33 3.03
N THR A 98 -17.44 1.44 2.60
CA THR A 98 -18.04 2.72 2.23
C THR A 98 -19.35 2.91 2.96
N SER A 99 -19.47 4.05 3.62
CA SER A 99 -20.68 4.50 4.29
C SER A 99 -21.67 5.08 3.27
N ASN A 100 -22.88 4.54 3.22
CA ASN A 100 -23.99 5.08 2.41
C ASN A 100 -24.65 6.26 3.13
N ASN A 101 -24.70 7.42 2.48
CA ASN A 101 -25.30 8.65 3.00
C ASN A 101 -24.84 9.02 4.41
N ALA A 102 -23.55 8.78 4.68
CA ALA A 102 -22.90 9.13 5.93
C ALA A 102 -21.46 9.56 5.65
N ALA A 103 -20.88 10.32 6.58
CA ALA A 103 -19.52 10.79 6.48
C ALA A 103 -18.51 9.62 6.40
N ALA A 104 -17.35 9.89 5.80
CA ALA A 104 -16.21 9.00 5.82
C ALA A 104 -15.73 8.81 7.27
N VAL A 105 -14.96 7.74 7.52
CA VAL A 105 -14.29 7.50 8.81
C VAL A 105 -12.79 7.54 8.58
N ALA A 106 -12.05 8.27 9.42
CA ALA A 106 -10.61 8.44 9.26
C ALA A 106 -9.86 7.10 9.37
N ALA A 107 -8.77 6.99 8.62
CA ALA A 107 -7.82 5.91 8.81
C ALA A 107 -7.14 6.05 10.18
N ASP A 108 -6.82 4.91 10.80
CA ASP A 108 -6.10 4.91 12.06
C ASP A 108 -4.67 5.42 11.83
N ALA A 109 -4.29 6.47 12.55
CA ALA A 109 -3.02 7.14 12.33
C ALA A 109 -1.81 6.23 12.62
N ASN A 110 -1.91 5.29 13.57
CA ASN A 110 -0.80 4.39 13.89
C ASN A 110 -0.66 3.30 12.83
N ASP A 111 -1.78 2.75 12.35
CA ASP A 111 -1.78 1.79 11.25
C ASP A 111 -1.25 2.44 9.95
N VAL A 112 -1.69 3.66 9.62
CA VAL A 112 -1.16 4.43 8.47
C VAL A 112 0.34 4.69 8.64
N LYS A 113 0.79 5.10 9.82
CA LYS A 113 2.22 5.30 10.10
C LYS A 113 3.02 4.03 9.88
N THR A 114 2.50 2.89 10.35
CA THR A 114 3.13 1.59 10.15
C THR A 114 3.27 1.26 8.67
N ILE A 115 2.25 1.53 7.85
CA ILE A 115 2.34 1.33 6.40
C ILE A 115 3.44 2.21 5.79
N ILE A 116 3.43 3.51 6.08
CA ILE A 116 4.41 4.47 5.54
C ILE A 116 5.85 4.04 5.87
N GLU A 117 6.13 3.74 7.13
CA GLU A 117 7.47 3.35 7.60
C GLU A 117 7.97 2.04 6.96
N ASN A 118 7.08 1.05 6.81
CA ASN A 118 7.47 -0.25 6.26
C ASN A 118 7.56 -0.25 4.73
N VAL A 119 6.72 0.52 4.02
CA VAL A 119 6.88 0.77 2.58
C VAL A 119 8.20 1.47 2.30
N LYS A 120 8.54 2.50 3.10
CA LYS A 120 9.84 3.17 3.02
C LYS A 120 11.01 2.20 3.25
N THR A 121 10.91 1.35 4.27
CA THR A 121 11.93 0.33 4.54
C THR A 121 12.13 -0.62 3.35
N ILE A 122 11.05 -1.08 2.72
CA ILE A 122 11.12 -1.95 1.54
C ILE A 122 11.86 -1.25 0.40
N ILE A 123 11.48 0.00 0.09
CA ILE A 123 12.10 0.79 -0.99
C ILE A 123 13.59 1.01 -0.71
N GLU A 124 13.97 1.39 0.50
CA GLU A 124 15.38 1.57 0.87
C GLU A 124 16.21 0.28 0.75
N VAL A 125 15.61 -0.88 1.05
CA VAL A 125 16.28 -2.19 0.89
C VAL A 125 16.44 -2.54 -0.58
N VAL A 126 15.41 -2.28 -1.40
CA VAL A 126 15.43 -2.52 -2.85
C VAL A 126 16.47 -1.62 -3.54
N ASP A 127 16.52 -0.33 -3.20
CA ASP A 127 17.51 0.62 -3.74
C ASP A 127 18.95 0.19 -3.42
N LYS A 128 19.21 -0.23 -2.17
CA LYS A 128 20.53 -0.75 -1.74
C LYS A 128 20.90 -2.07 -2.41
N SER A 129 19.91 -2.79 -2.94
CA SER A 129 20.10 -4.03 -3.69
C SER A 129 20.29 -3.78 -5.19
N GLU A 130 20.48 -2.52 -5.60
CA GLU A 130 20.67 -2.09 -6.99
C GLU A 130 19.51 -2.48 -7.93
N VAL A 131 18.34 -2.73 -7.36
CA VAL A 131 17.11 -2.98 -8.11
C VAL A 131 16.52 -1.64 -8.51
N LYS A 132 16.40 -1.41 -9.83
CA LYS A 132 15.82 -0.17 -10.37
C LYS A 132 14.33 -0.08 -10.01
N ILE A 133 13.97 0.95 -9.24
CA ILE A 133 12.58 1.39 -9.07
C ILE A 133 12.33 2.56 -10.03
N GLU A 134 11.29 2.46 -10.85
CA GLU A 134 10.92 3.54 -11.78
C GLU A 134 10.13 4.62 -11.05
N LYS A 135 10.32 5.88 -11.47
CA LYS A 135 9.48 6.98 -11.00
C LYS A 135 8.21 7.02 -11.81
N GLY A 136 7.08 7.06 -11.12
CA GLY A 136 5.78 7.25 -11.73
C GLY A 136 5.47 8.71 -12.08
N SER A 137 4.43 8.92 -12.89
CA SER A 137 3.83 10.24 -13.11
C SER A 137 2.86 10.58 -11.98
N GLU A 138 3.14 11.63 -11.21
CA GLU A 138 2.30 11.99 -10.06
C GLU A 138 0.87 12.43 -10.45
N GLY A 139 0.70 12.94 -11.68
CA GLY A 139 -0.55 13.48 -12.18
C GLY A 139 -0.77 14.95 -11.81
N ASN A 140 -2.02 15.40 -11.90
CA ASN A 140 -2.41 16.79 -11.65
C ASN A 140 -3.14 16.92 -10.32
N ALA A 141 -3.21 18.14 -9.78
CA ALA A 141 -4.00 18.42 -8.61
C ALA A 141 -5.48 18.07 -8.80
N VAL A 142 -6.10 17.51 -7.77
CA VAL A 142 -7.53 17.16 -7.77
C VAL A 142 -8.26 18.10 -6.82
N ALA A 143 -9.18 18.90 -7.37
CA ALA A 143 -9.88 19.94 -6.62
C ALA A 143 -10.79 19.38 -5.52
N GLY A 144 -10.76 20.02 -4.35
CA GLY A 144 -11.70 19.81 -3.24
C GLY A 144 -12.82 20.86 -3.23
N ASN A 145 -13.34 21.18 -2.04
CA ASN A 145 -14.28 22.27 -1.76
C ASN A 145 -15.69 22.17 -2.40
N ALA A 146 -16.07 21.00 -2.91
CA ALA A 146 -17.44 20.69 -3.30
C ALA A 146 -17.75 19.24 -2.93
N ASP A 147 -18.94 19.01 -2.39
CA ASP A 147 -19.42 17.67 -1.99
C ASP A 147 -19.50 16.69 -3.18
N THR A 148 -19.66 17.20 -4.39
CA THR A 148 -19.63 16.40 -5.64
C THR A 148 -18.24 16.17 -6.21
N ASN A 149 -17.16 16.67 -5.60
CA ASN A 149 -15.80 16.44 -6.08
C ASN A 149 -15.24 15.12 -5.58
N ALA A 150 -14.26 14.54 -6.31
CA ALA A 150 -13.67 13.25 -5.98
C ALA A 150 -13.16 13.16 -4.52
N PRO A 151 -12.42 14.14 -3.96
CA PRO A 151 -11.95 14.06 -2.58
C PRO A 151 -13.04 14.12 -1.51
N ALA A 152 -14.28 14.51 -1.86
CA ALA A 152 -15.40 14.52 -0.92
C ALA A 152 -15.68 13.12 -0.33
N VAL A 153 -15.35 12.06 -1.09
CA VAL A 153 -15.45 10.66 -0.66
C VAL A 153 -14.58 10.35 0.58
N LEU A 154 -13.54 11.15 0.83
CA LEU A 154 -12.67 10.99 2.00
C LEU A 154 -13.10 11.81 3.22
N THR A 155 -14.20 12.57 3.13
CA THR A 155 -14.52 13.67 4.07
C THR A 155 -15.33 13.23 5.29
N HIS A 156 -14.93 13.70 6.48
CA HIS A 156 -15.50 13.32 7.78
C HIS A 156 -16.64 14.23 8.27
N ASN A 157 -17.19 15.10 7.41
CA ASN A 157 -18.21 16.08 7.79
C ASN A 157 -19.64 15.64 7.45
N ALA A 158 -19.85 15.30 6.20
CA ALA A 158 -21.14 14.93 5.65
C ALA A 158 -20.95 13.84 4.60
N ALA A 159 -22.06 13.24 4.15
CA ALA A 159 -22.02 12.33 3.01
C ALA A 159 -21.44 13.03 1.77
N ALA A 160 -20.69 12.29 0.96
CA ALA A 160 -20.32 12.75 -0.37
C ALA A 160 -21.58 13.01 -1.20
N GLY A 161 -21.54 14.05 -2.02
CA GLY A 161 -22.60 14.43 -2.94
C GLY A 161 -22.68 13.47 -4.13
N GLN A 162 -23.83 13.47 -4.80
CA GLN A 162 -24.08 12.60 -5.95
C GLN A 162 -23.00 12.80 -7.04
N GLY A 163 -22.47 11.68 -7.53
CA GLY A 163 -21.43 11.62 -8.56
C GLY A 163 -19.99 11.78 -8.06
N ALA A 164 -19.77 12.04 -6.76
CA ALA A 164 -18.41 12.17 -6.20
C ALA A 164 -17.60 10.87 -6.35
N THR A 165 -18.25 9.71 -6.16
CA THR A 165 -17.62 8.38 -6.26
C THR A 165 -17.25 8.02 -7.69
N ALA A 166 -18.06 8.41 -8.68
CA ALA A 166 -17.71 8.27 -10.10
C ALA A 166 -16.48 9.12 -10.47
N LYS A 167 -16.45 10.38 -10.04
CA LYS A 167 -15.26 11.23 -10.21
C LYS A 167 -14.04 10.66 -9.49
N LEU A 168 -14.22 10.05 -8.31
CA LEU A 168 -13.12 9.38 -7.62
C LEU A 168 -12.53 8.26 -8.48
N ALA A 169 -13.38 7.38 -9.02
CA ALA A 169 -12.92 6.31 -9.90
C ALA A 169 -12.16 6.86 -11.13
N ASP A 170 -12.68 7.93 -11.74
CA ASP A 170 -12.01 8.59 -12.86
C ASP A 170 -10.64 9.14 -12.46
N GLU A 171 -10.53 9.84 -11.33
CA GLU A 171 -9.24 10.41 -10.88
C GLU A 171 -8.23 9.35 -10.41
N VAL A 172 -8.70 8.26 -9.79
CA VAL A 172 -7.84 7.14 -9.39
C VAL A 172 -7.33 6.38 -10.62
N SER A 173 -8.16 6.21 -11.67
CA SER A 173 -7.74 5.51 -12.90
C SER A 173 -6.59 6.21 -13.65
N LYS A 174 -6.38 7.51 -13.40
CA LYS A 174 -5.28 8.31 -13.96
C LYS A 174 -3.98 8.19 -13.17
N ALA A 175 -4.03 7.63 -11.96
CA ALA A 175 -2.88 7.57 -11.07
C ALA A 175 -1.90 6.47 -11.50
N ASP A 176 -0.62 6.81 -11.56
CA ASP A 176 0.44 5.86 -11.84
C ASP A 176 0.75 5.01 -10.58
N PRO A 177 0.82 3.66 -10.67
CA PRO A 177 1.10 2.82 -9.52
C PRO A 177 2.44 3.08 -8.82
N TRP A 178 3.51 3.42 -9.55
CA TRP A 178 4.78 3.79 -8.95
C TRP A 178 4.70 5.13 -8.22
N ALA A 179 3.97 6.09 -8.79
CA ALA A 179 3.73 7.36 -8.11
C ALA A 179 2.91 7.17 -6.83
N ILE A 180 1.91 6.27 -6.81
CA ILE A 180 1.13 5.95 -5.60
C ILE A 180 2.04 5.42 -4.49
N ILE A 181 2.93 4.48 -4.82
CA ILE A 181 3.89 3.91 -3.85
C ILE A 181 4.81 5.01 -3.29
N ASP A 182 5.31 5.91 -4.15
CA ASP A 182 6.12 7.06 -3.74
C ASP A 182 5.34 8.01 -2.82
N LYS A 183 4.08 8.32 -3.15
CA LYS A 183 3.21 9.15 -2.29
C LYS A 183 2.94 8.51 -0.95
N ILE A 184 2.81 7.17 -0.87
CA ILE A 184 2.69 6.45 0.41
C ILE A 184 3.99 6.56 1.21
N LYS A 185 5.15 6.31 0.58
CA LYS A 185 6.47 6.39 1.22
C LYS A 185 6.73 7.76 1.86
N ASP A 186 6.36 8.82 1.15
CA ASP A 186 6.61 10.21 1.56
C ASP A 186 5.41 10.86 2.27
N ALA A 187 4.36 10.09 2.57
CA ALA A 187 3.15 10.61 3.19
C ALA A 187 3.43 11.18 4.59
N THR A 188 2.80 12.31 4.88
CA THR A 188 2.77 12.91 6.22
C THR A 188 1.39 12.71 6.83
N ILE A 189 1.32 12.43 8.13
CA ILE A 189 0.06 12.25 8.85
C ILE A 189 -0.35 13.56 9.52
N ASN A 190 -1.62 13.89 9.42
CA ASN A 190 -2.24 14.98 10.16
C ASN A 190 -3.63 14.49 10.61
N THR A 191 -3.91 14.57 11.92
CA THR A 191 -5.22 14.19 12.49
C THR A 191 -6.09 15.40 12.83
N GLY A 192 -5.57 16.62 12.62
CA GLY A 192 -6.28 17.87 12.80
C GLY A 192 -7.23 18.19 11.64
N VAL A 193 -8.01 19.26 11.83
CA VAL A 193 -8.93 19.80 10.80
C VAL A 193 -8.16 20.20 9.55
N LEU A 194 -8.67 19.77 8.38
CA LEU A 194 -8.15 20.19 7.08
C LEU A 194 -8.91 21.42 6.56
N THR A 195 -8.32 22.13 5.59
CA THR A 195 -8.93 23.31 4.96
C THR A 195 -9.45 22.96 3.56
N ALA A 196 -10.70 23.31 3.25
CA ALA A 196 -11.36 22.92 2.00
C ALA A 196 -10.66 23.47 0.74
N ALA A 197 -10.09 24.68 0.80
CA ALA A 197 -9.40 25.34 -0.31
C ALA A 197 -7.92 24.95 -0.46
N THR A 198 -7.45 23.95 0.28
CA THR A 198 -6.05 23.51 0.28
C THR A 198 -5.93 22.10 -0.30
N ASN A 199 -4.83 21.85 -1.01
CA ASN A 199 -4.48 20.53 -1.52
C ASN A 199 -3.47 19.85 -0.59
N TYR A 200 -3.81 18.65 -0.13
CA TYR A 200 -3.03 17.88 0.83
C TYR A 200 -2.41 16.63 0.22
N GLY A 201 -1.42 16.06 0.91
CA GLY A 201 -0.80 14.78 0.54
C GLY A 201 -1.60 13.58 1.03
N ALA A 202 -1.18 12.38 0.59
CA ALA A 202 -1.88 11.13 0.85
C ALA A 202 -2.21 10.84 2.33
N GLY A 203 -1.23 10.95 3.23
CA GLY A 203 -1.41 10.65 4.65
C GLY A 203 -2.37 11.63 5.33
N GLU A 204 -2.23 12.92 5.04
CA GLU A 204 -3.10 13.98 5.57
C GLU A 204 -4.55 13.78 5.13
N LEU A 205 -4.78 13.38 3.87
CA LEU A 205 -6.12 13.06 3.37
C LEU A 205 -6.70 11.78 3.98
N ALA A 206 -5.87 10.78 4.25
CA ALA A 206 -6.32 9.52 4.85
C ALA A 206 -6.73 9.68 6.32
N THR A 207 -5.96 10.46 7.10
CA THR A 207 -6.10 10.59 8.57
C THR A 207 -6.72 11.90 9.04
N GLY A 208 -6.83 12.90 8.16
CA GLY A 208 -7.27 14.25 8.49
C GLY A 208 -8.66 14.32 9.10
N GLY A 209 -8.91 15.38 9.87
CA GLY A 209 -10.18 15.59 10.56
C GLY A 209 -11.31 16.11 9.65
N VAL A 210 -12.30 16.73 10.27
CA VAL A 210 -13.50 17.29 9.61
C VAL A 210 -13.10 18.45 8.69
N VAL A 211 -13.63 18.47 7.47
CA VAL A 211 -13.51 19.58 6.51
C VAL A 211 -14.83 19.71 5.75
N ALA A 212 -15.36 20.91 5.60
CA ALA A 212 -16.58 21.12 4.83
C ALA A 212 -16.31 20.84 3.34
N ASN A 213 -17.13 20.00 2.71
CA ASN A 213 -17.08 19.71 1.26
C ASN A 213 -15.74 19.14 0.73
N GLY A 214 -14.90 18.58 1.61
CA GLY A 214 -13.65 17.92 1.26
C GLY A 214 -12.47 18.85 0.99
N ALA A 215 -11.27 18.40 1.36
CA ALA A 215 -10.01 19.04 0.98
C ALA A 215 -9.49 18.48 -0.35
N GLY A 216 -8.75 19.26 -1.13
CA GLY A 216 -8.19 18.79 -2.40
C GLY A 216 -6.99 17.88 -2.22
N ALA A 217 -6.60 17.18 -3.29
CA ALA A 217 -5.36 16.39 -3.34
C ALA A 217 -4.31 17.10 -4.19
N LYS A 218 -3.05 17.05 -3.74
CA LYS A 218 -1.92 17.65 -4.47
C LYS A 218 -1.75 17.05 -5.86
N THR A 219 -1.98 15.75 -6.00
CA THR A 219 -1.97 15.06 -7.29
C THR A 219 -2.99 13.91 -7.34
N ASN A 220 -3.23 13.34 -8.53
CA ASN A 220 -3.97 12.08 -8.71
C ASN A 220 -3.38 10.95 -7.86
N ALA A 221 -2.05 10.81 -7.84
CA ALA A 221 -1.35 9.82 -7.03
C ALA A 221 -1.56 10.04 -5.52
N ASP A 222 -1.58 11.30 -5.04
CA ASP A 222 -1.88 11.60 -3.63
C ASP A 222 -3.30 11.18 -3.26
N LEU A 223 -4.28 11.41 -4.15
CA LEU A 223 -5.66 10.98 -3.92
C LEU A 223 -5.78 9.45 -3.87
N ALA A 224 -5.21 8.75 -4.86
CA ALA A 224 -5.24 7.29 -4.92
C ALA A 224 -4.50 6.65 -3.73
N ALA A 225 -3.35 7.20 -3.34
CA ALA A 225 -2.63 6.77 -2.14
C ALA A 225 -3.44 7.00 -0.86
N ALA A 226 -4.16 8.12 -0.73
CA ALA A 226 -5.04 8.36 0.41
C ALA A 226 -6.19 7.35 0.47
N VAL A 227 -6.82 7.05 -0.67
CA VAL A 227 -7.85 6.00 -0.78
C VAL A 227 -7.28 4.66 -0.35
N ALA A 228 -6.11 4.27 -0.85
CA ALA A 228 -5.46 3.01 -0.51
C ALA A 228 -5.15 2.90 0.99
N LEU A 229 -4.51 3.93 1.58
CA LEU A 229 -4.19 3.98 3.01
C LEU A 229 -5.45 3.86 3.87
N LYS A 230 -6.53 4.53 3.48
CA LYS A 230 -7.81 4.48 4.18
C LYS A 230 -8.53 3.14 4.02
N SER A 231 -8.42 2.54 2.84
CA SER A 231 -9.14 1.33 2.48
C SER A 231 -8.52 0.07 3.04
N MET A 232 -7.20 0.06 3.28
CA MET A 232 -6.47 -1.10 3.80
C MET A 232 -6.34 -1.11 5.34
N THR A 233 -6.47 0.03 6.00
CA THR A 233 -6.32 0.16 7.47
C THR A 233 -7.63 -0.06 8.22
N LYS A 234 -7.57 -0.42 9.50
CA LYS A 234 -8.70 -1.00 10.25
C LYS A 234 -9.94 -0.12 10.34
N THR A 235 -9.79 1.19 10.52
CA THR A 235 -10.92 2.10 10.82
C THR A 235 -11.43 2.86 9.61
N GLY A 236 -10.63 2.98 8.54
CA GLY A 236 -10.95 3.87 7.44
C GLY A 236 -12.27 3.47 6.78
N LYS A 237 -13.08 4.45 6.39
CA LYS A 237 -14.25 4.23 5.54
C LYS A 237 -14.38 5.37 4.55
N LEU A 238 -14.80 5.05 3.33
CA LEU A 238 -15.15 6.03 2.32
C LEU A 238 -16.60 6.51 2.54
N SER A 239 -16.99 7.59 1.87
CA SER A 239 -18.35 8.13 1.88
C SER A 239 -18.96 8.09 0.48
N ALA A 240 -20.24 7.71 0.39
CA ALA A 240 -21.00 7.75 -0.85
C ALA A 240 -22.38 8.35 -0.65
N HIS A 241 -22.97 8.88 -1.72
CA HIS A 241 -24.38 9.22 -1.75
C HIS A 241 -25.25 7.95 -1.75
N ASN A 242 -26.47 8.00 -1.18
CA ASN A 242 -27.41 6.88 -1.21
C ASN A 242 -28.21 6.88 -2.52
N GLY A 243 -27.56 6.46 -3.60
CA GLY A 243 -28.16 6.29 -4.92
C GLY A 243 -27.20 5.63 -5.90
N ASN A 244 -27.73 5.13 -7.02
CA ASN A 244 -26.97 4.72 -8.20
C ASN A 244 -25.74 3.80 -7.97
N ASN A 245 -25.79 2.91 -6.97
CA ASN A 245 -24.68 2.01 -6.59
C ASN A 245 -23.36 2.74 -6.28
N GLU A 246 -23.40 3.99 -5.82
CA GLU A 246 -22.21 4.80 -5.59
C GLU A 246 -21.23 4.19 -4.57
N ALA A 247 -21.73 3.50 -3.54
CA ALA A 247 -20.84 2.79 -2.60
C ALA A 247 -20.06 1.65 -3.26
N ASP A 248 -20.61 1.00 -4.26
CA ASP A 248 -19.88 -0.05 -4.99
C ASP A 248 -18.85 0.55 -5.95
N VAL A 249 -19.14 1.72 -6.52
CA VAL A 249 -18.16 2.50 -7.30
C VAL A 249 -16.99 2.94 -6.43
N ALA A 250 -17.26 3.43 -5.20
CA ALA A 250 -16.21 3.77 -4.24
C ALA A 250 -15.34 2.57 -3.86
N LYS A 251 -15.95 1.40 -3.61
CA LYS A 251 -15.22 0.14 -3.37
C LYS A 251 -14.43 -0.36 -4.57
N ALA A 252 -14.87 -0.06 -5.79
CA ALA A 252 -14.15 -0.44 -7.00
C ALA A 252 -12.95 0.48 -7.28
N ALA A 253 -13.04 1.75 -6.86
CA ALA A 253 -11.93 2.69 -6.93
C ALA A 253 -10.84 2.44 -5.86
N ALA A 254 -11.17 1.71 -4.81
CA ALA A 254 -10.29 1.38 -3.70
C ALA A 254 -9.45 0.11 -3.93
#